data_AF-S7NTZ2-F1
#
_entry.id   AF-S7NTZ2-F1
#
_cell.length_a   1.000
_cell.length_b   1.000
_cell.length_c   1.000
_cell.angle_alpha   90.00
_cell.angle_beta   90.00
_cell.angle_gamma   90.00
#
_symmetry.space_group_name_H-M   'P 1'
#
loop_
_entity.id
_entity.type
_entity.pdbx_description
1 polymer ?
#
loop_
_entity_poly.entity_id
_entity_poly.type
_entity_poly.pdbx_seq_one_letter_code
_entity_poly.pdbx_strand_id
1 'polypeptide(L)'
;MACSEQCYGRQGQDFLLHSPLGGSPAEAGGGRLALGAQPLPSDTSCACEACSERREISAETDREPQQLQNYWSEVRYMVRCIYRQAGTPLADDQDQSLVPDKEGVKELVDRLCERDPYQLYQRLEQQAREYVLEMKVRLLRQLSAAARVRAPSGLQGPPQAHQFISLLLEEYGALCQAARTISTFLGTLENEHLKKFQVTWELHNKHLFENLVFSEPLLQSNLPALVSQIRLGTTTHDTCSEDAYSTLLQRYQRSEEELRRVAAEWLECQKRIDAYVDEQYTALSHGTCPCPRYTALSHGTCPCPRYTALSHGTCPCPRDTALSRGGLPY
;
A
#
# COMPACT_ATOMS: atom_id res chain seq x y z
N MET A 1 -22.60 25.75 38.01
CA MET A 1 -22.69 26.80 36.98
C MET A 1 -21.47 27.74 36.92
N ALA A 2 -20.52 27.72 37.88
CA ALA A 2 -19.36 28.62 37.84
C ALA A 2 -18.14 28.14 37.01
N CYS A 3 -18.07 26.86 36.63
CA CYS A 3 -16.97 26.35 35.78
C CYS A 3 -17.14 26.68 34.29
N SER A 4 -18.35 26.96 33.83
CA SER A 4 -18.65 27.19 32.41
C SER A 4 -18.15 28.57 31.93
N GLU A 5 -18.26 29.59 32.77
CA GLU A 5 -17.88 30.98 32.42
C GLU A 5 -16.36 31.23 32.48
N GLN A 6 -15.62 30.50 33.31
CA GLN A 6 -14.15 30.63 33.38
C GLN A 6 -13.42 30.06 32.16
N CYS A 7 -14.02 29.12 31.43
CA CYS A 7 -13.43 28.57 30.19
C CYS A 7 -13.70 29.46 28.96
N TYR A 8 -14.84 30.16 28.91
CA TYR A 8 -15.13 31.13 27.83
C TYR A 8 -14.36 32.46 28.03
N GLY A 9 -14.13 32.88 29.27
CA GLY A 9 -13.44 34.14 29.60
C GLY A 9 -11.92 34.14 29.35
N ARG A 10 -11.30 32.99 29.05
CA ARG A 10 -9.84 32.91 28.80
C ARG A 10 -9.45 33.10 27.33
N GLN A 11 -10.41 33.33 26.43
CA GLN A 11 -10.16 33.61 25.01
C GLN A 11 -9.85 35.09 24.70
N GLY A 12 -9.78 35.98 25.70
CA GLY A 12 -9.71 37.43 25.46
C GLY A 12 -8.65 38.22 26.22
N GLN A 13 -7.58 37.59 26.72
CA GLN A 13 -6.43 38.34 27.25
C GLN A 13 -5.19 38.08 26.41
N ASP A 14 -4.85 39.11 25.66
CA ASP A 14 -3.72 39.22 24.77
C ASP A 14 -2.41 38.79 25.41
N PHE A 15 -1.64 38.11 24.54
CA PHE A 15 -0.20 37.98 24.54
C PHE A 15 0.47 39.34 24.83
N LEU A 16 0.72 39.65 26.11
CA LEU A 16 1.70 40.65 26.47
C LEU A 16 3.09 40.06 26.22
N LEU A 17 3.67 40.48 25.10
CA LEU A 17 5.08 40.34 24.78
C LEU A 17 5.94 40.87 25.94
N HIS A 18 6.57 39.99 26.69
CA HIS A 18 7.78 40.29 27.43
C HIS A 18 8.87 39.29 27.04
N SER A 19 9.75 39.70 26.13
CA SER A 19 11.12 39.19 26.12
C SER A 19 11.87 39.79 27.31
N PRO A 20 12.79 39.02 27.90
CA PRO A 20 14.16 39.51 27.88
C PRO A 20 15.19 38.43 27.53
N LEU A 21 16.19 38.89 26.79
CA LEU A 21 17.47 38.24 26.57
C LEU A 21 18.31 38.25 27.87
N GLY A 22 18.94 37.12 28.18
CA GLY A 22 20.33 37.03 28.64
C GLY A 22 20.67 37.37 30.10
N GLY A 23 21.41 36.46 30.76
CA GLY A 23 22.45 36.82 31.72
C GLY A 23 22.27 36.32 33.16
N SER A 24 23.28 35.58 33.62
CA SER A 24 23.54 34.95 34.94
C SER A 24 23.11 35.68 36.22
N PRO A 25 22.95 34.96 37.36
CA PRO A 25 22.78 35.57 38.67
C PRO A 25 24.14 35.90 39.32
N ALA A 26 24.23 37.08 39.95
CA ALA A 26 25.17 37.36 41.03
C ALA A 26 24.37 37.81 42.26
N GLU A 27 24.88 37.35 43.40
CA GLU A 27 24.29 37.35 44.73
C GLU A 27 23.87 38.72 45.27
N ALA A 28 22.87 38.70 46.16
CA ALA A 28 23.01 39.04 47.58
C ALA A 28 21.86 39.90 48.10
N GLY A 29 21.29 39.45 49.24
CA GLY A 29 21.04 40.35 50.35
C GLY A 29 19.60 40.83 50.58
N GLY A 30 18.92 40.10 51.47
CA GLY A 30 18.29 40.74 52.64
C GLY A 30 16.82 41.13 52.53
N GLY A 31 16.05 40.72 53.53
CA GLY A 31 14.81 41.41 53.91
C GLY A 31 13.60 40.51 54.09
N ARG A 32 13.40 40.07 55.34
CA ARG A 32 12.18 39.42 55.85
C ARG A 32 10.94 40.29 55.58
N LEU A 33 9.80 39.68 55.27
CA LEU A 33 8.62 39.58 56.15
C LEU A 33 7.53 38.74 55.47
N ALA A 34 7.03 37.75 56.21
CA ALA A 34 6.05 36.77 55.79
C ALA A 34 4.63 37.36 55.71
N LEU A 35 3.90 37.05 54.64
CA LEU A 35 2.44 36.95 54.62
C LEU A 35 2.09 35.75 53.72
N GLY A 36 1.25 34.86 54.24
CA GLY A 36 1.17 33.45 53.86
C GLY A 36 0.94 33.18 52.37
N ALA A 37 1.86 32.41 51.78
CA ALA A 37 1.60 31.68 50.56
C ALA A 37 0.60 30.56 50.88
N GLN A 38 -0.66 30.74 50.51
CA GLN A 38 -1.52 29.60 50.28
C GLN A 38 -0.94 28.79 49.12
N PRO A 39 -0.94 27.44 49.19
CA PRO A 39 -0.50 26.64 48.06
C PRO A 39 -1.49 26.91 46.92
N LEU A 40 -1.00 27.52 45.84
CA LEU A 40 -1.67 27.41 44.54
C LEU A 40 -1.89 25.91 44.30
N PRO A 41 -3.12 25.45 44.06
CA PRO A 41 -3.33 24.08 43.62
C PRO A 41 -2.66 23.94 42.25
N SER A 42 -1.54 23.24 42.26
CA SER A 42 -0.88 22.61 41.13
C SER A 42 -1.89 21.91 40.24
N ASP A 43 -1.84 22.20 38.94
CA ASP A 43 -2.25 21.34 37.82
C ASP A 43 -3.48 20.43 38.04
N THR A 44 -4.56 20.97 38.60
CA THR A 44 -5.85 20.28 38.53
C THR A 44 -6.40 20.49 37.13
N SER A 45 -6.10 19.54 36.24
CA SER A 45 -6.70 19.47 34.91
C SER A 45 -8.21 19.68 35.01
N CYS A 46 -8.76 20.63 34.24
CA CYS A 46 -10.17 21.01 34.34
C CYS A 46 -11.08 19.78 34.12
N ALA A 47 -11.93 19.47 35.11
CA ALA A 47 -12.83 18.32 35.10
C ALA A 47 -14.20 18.60 34.47
N CYS A 48 -14.36 19.71 33.74
CA CYS A 48 -15.62 20.00 33.06
C CYS A 48 -15.81 19.09 31.83
N GLU A 49 -17.06 18.82 31.48
CA GLU A 49 -17.46 17.91 30.40
C GLU A 49 -16.82 18.30 29.04
N ALA A 50 -16.72 19.59 28.76
CA ALA A 50 -16.08 20.08 27.53
C ALA A 50 -14.54 19.96 27.53
N CYS A 51 -13.90 19.90 28.70
CA CYS A 51 -12.45 19.66 28.83
C CYS A 51 -12.12 18.17 28.98
N SER A 52 -13.04 17.33 29.48
CA SER A 52 -12.91 15.87 29.36
C SER A 52 -13.11 15.44 27.90
N GLU A 53 -14.13 15.93 27.22
CA GLU A 53 -14.40 15.62 25.80
C GLU A 53 -13.22 16.04 24.92
N ARG A 54 -12.64 17.23 25.12
CA ARG A 54 -11.43 17.67 24.40
C ARG A 54 -10.22 16.77 24.66
N ARG A 55 -10.06 16.28 25.89
CA ARG A 55 -8.96 15.36 26.26
C ARG A 55 -9.17 13.97 25.69
N GLU A 56 -10.41 13.49 25.66
CA GLU A 56 -10.79 12.23 25.03
C GLU A 56 -10.56 12.28 23.52
N ILE A 57 -11.00 13.35 22.85
CA ILE A 57 -10.75 13.57 21.41
C ILE A 57 -9.24 13.62 21.13
N SER A 58 -8.45 14.36 21.91
CA SER A 58 -6.98 14.37 21.74
C SER A 58 -6.36 13.00 21.99
N ALA A 59 -6.76 12.29 23.06
CA ALA A 59 -6.23 10.96 23.37
C ALA A 59 -6.63 9.90 22.32
N GLU A 60 -7.79 10.03 21.71
CA GLU A 60 -8.26 9.17 20.61
C GLU A 60 -7.50 9.47 19.32
N THR A 61 -7.27 10.75 19.03
CA THR A 61 -6.44 11.22 17.90
C THR A 61 -5.01 10.68 18.00
N ASP A 62 -4.45 10.58 19.21
CA ASP A 62 -3.11 10.03 19.44
C ASP A 62 -3.06 8.49 19.33
N ARG A 63 -4.17 7.78 19.60
CA ARG A 63 -4.25 6.30 19.55
C ARG A 63 -4.52 5.76 18.15
N GLU A 64 -5.30 6.49 17.37
CA GLU A 64 -5.71 6.15 16.02
C GLU A 64 -4.54 5.76 15.08
N PRO A 65 -3.43 6.53 14.97
CA PRO A 65 -2.32 6.16 14.09
C PRO A 65 -1.65 4.85 14.50
N GLN A 66 -1.54 4.59 15.82
CA GLN A 66 -0.97 3.34 16.34
C GLN A 66 -1.87 2.14 16.03
N GLN A 67 -3.19 2.30 16.12
CA GLN A 67 -4.16 1.27 15.76
C GLN A 67 -4.10 0.96 14.26
N LEU A 68 -4.07 1.98 13.41
CA LEU A 68 -3.93 1.81 11.96
C LEU A 68 -2.64 1.06 11.62
N GLN A 69 -1.52 1.36 12.29
CA GLN A 69 -0.26 0.64 12.09
C GLN A 69 -0.36 -0.85 12.47
N ASN A 70 -1.12 -1.18 13.52
CA ASN A 70 -1.37 -2.57 13.90
C ASN A 70 -2.21 -3.29 12.83
N TYR A 71 -3.28 -2.65 12.36
CA TYR A 71 -4.12 -3.20 11.27
C TYR A 71 -3.29 -3.46 10.02
N TRP A 72 -2.41 -2.51 9.65
CA TRP A 72 -1.47 -2.67 8.55
C TRP A 72 -0.55 -3.88 8.73
N SER A 73 -0.01 -4.05 9.93
CA SER A 73 0.94 -5.13 10.22
C SER A 73 0.28 -6.49 10.09
N GLU A 74 -0.95 -6.64 10.57
CA GLU A 74 -1.74 -7.86 10.49
C GLU A 74 -2.16 -8.20 9.05
N VAL A 75 -2.71 -7.23 8.31
CA VAL A 75 -3.09 -7.41 6.89
C VAL A 75 -1.86 -7.77 6.06
N ARG A 76 -0.75 -7.04 6.24
CA ARG A 76 0.51 -7.31 5.55
C ARG A 76 1.01 -8.72 5.83
N TYR A 77 1.01 -9.13 7.11
CA TYR A 77 1.43 -10.47 7.52
C TYR A 77 0.58 -11.55 6.84
N MET A 78 -0.75 -11.43 6.91
CA MET A 78 -1.67 -12.38 6.28
C MET A 78 -1.41 -12.53 4.78
N VAL A 79 -1.36 -11.41 4.05
CA VAL A 79 -1.14 -11.42 2.60
C VAL A 79 0.21 -12.05 2.26
N ARG A 80 1.25 -11.78 3.06
CA ARG A 80 2.58 -12.37 2.87
C ARG A 80 2.56 -13.89 3.10
N CYS A 81 1.84 -14.36 4.12
CA CYS A 81 1.65 -15.78 4.38
C CYS A 81 0.96 -16.47 3.21
N ILE A 82 -0.11 -15.88 2.65
CA ILE A 82 -0.84 -16.47 1.53
C ILE A 82 0.05 -16.59 0.28
N TYR A 83 0.81 -15.55 -0.07
CA TYR A 83 1.74 -15.63 -1.20
C TYR A 83 2.82 -16.69 -0.99
N ARG A 84 3.42 -16.75 0.20
CA ARG A 84 4.46 -17.74 0.51
C ARG A 84 3.92 -19.17 0.48
N GLN A 85 2.76 -19.41 1.07
CA GLN A 85 2.12 -20.74 1.12
C GLN A 85 1.70 -21.26 -0.26
N ALA A 86 1.40 -20.37 -1.20
CA ALA A 86 1.08 -20.77 -2.56
C ALA A 86 2.32 -21.15 -3.39
N GLY A 87 3.48 -20.59 -3.06
CA GLY A 87 4.73 -20.79 -3.80
C GLY A 87 5.21 -22.24 -3.82
N THR A 88 6.02 -22.59 -4.82
CA THR A 88 6.59 -23.93 -4.95
C THR A 88 7.72 -24.17 -3.92
N PRO A 89 8.18 -25.44 -3.69
CA PRO A 89 9.20 -25.81 -2.70
C PRO A 89 10.57 -25.13 -2.84
N LEU A 90 10.75 -24.23 -3.81
CA LEU A 90 11.91 -23.36 -3.94
C LEU A 90 11.92 -22.19 -2.93
N ALA A 91 10.88 -22.05 -2.10
CA ALA A 91 10.86 -21.12 -0.97
C ALA A 91 11.49 -21.79 0.27
N ASP A 92 12.46 -21.14 0.92
CA ASP A 92 13.01 -21.62 2.20
C ASP A 92 11.92 -21.53 3.30
N ASP A 93 11.36 -22.67 3.69
CA ASP A 93 10.32 -22.78 4.72
C ASP A 93 10.93 -22.89 6.13
N GLN A 94 11.15 -21.74 6.79
CA GLN A 94 11.49 -21.70 8.23
C GLN A 94 10.38 -21.12 9.12
N ASP A 95 9.31 -20.53 8.55
CA ASP A 95 8.22 -19.90 9.30
C ASP A 95 6.86 -20.57 8.97
N GLN A 96 6.72 -21.86 9.29
CA GLN A 96 5.39 -22.48 9.39
C GLN A 96 4.83 -22.25 10.79
N SER A 97 4.16 -21.12 11.02
CA SER A 97 3.41 -20.90 12.26
C SER A 97 2.12 -20.15 12.01
N LEU A 98 1.03 -20.78 12.46
CA LEU A 98 -0.34 -20.29 12.68
C LEU A 98 -0.96 -19.48 11.54
N VAL A 99 -1.86 -20.12 10.79
CA VAL A 99 -2.79 -19.46 9.87
C VAL A 99 -3.61 -18.47 10.67
N PRO A 100 -3.50 -17.15 10.43
CA PRO A 100 -4.34 -16.19 11.14
C PRO A 100 -5.80 -16.34 10.69
N ASP A 101 -6.72 -15.89 11.54
CA ASP A 101 -8.15 -15.91 11.27
C ASP A 101 -8.49 -15.03 10.06
N LYS A 102 -9.21 -15.58 9.06
CA LYS A 102 -9.48 -14.86 7.80
C LYS A 102 -10.60 -13.83 7.96
N GLU A 103 -11.54 -14.11 8.85
CA GLU A 103 -12.68 -13.27 9.17
C GLU A 103 -12.23 -11.97 9.86
N GLY A 104 -11.31 -12.06 10.82
CA GLY A 104 -10.71 -10.88 11.46
C GLY A 104 -9.98 -9.95 10.47
N VAL A 105 -9.27 -10.50 9.47
CA VAL A 105 -8.51 -9.68 8.50
C VAL A 105 -9.42 -8.84 7.60
N LYS A 106 -10.62 -9.33 7.27
CA LYS A 106 -11.56 -8.57 6.44
C LYS A 106 -11.96 -7.25 7.12
N GLU A 107 -12.28 -7.28 8.41
CA GLU A 107 -12.64 -6.07 9.16
C GLU A 107 -11.50 -5.05 9.19
N LEU A 108 -10.25 -5.52 9.27
CA LEU A 108 -9.08 -4.65 9.21
C LEU A 108 -8.95 -3.99 7.84
N VAL A 109 -9.14 -4.75 6.77
CA VAL A 109 -9.12 -4.23 5.39
C VAL A 109 -10.20 -3.19 5.20
N ASP A 110 -11.43 -3.44 5.68
CA ASP A 110 -12.54 -2.51 5.57
C ASP A 110 -12.21 -1.18 6.27
N ARG A 111 -11.72 -1.22 7.52
CA ARG A 111 -11.29 -0.01 8.25
C ARG A 111 -10.15 0.74 7.57
N LEU A 112 -9.17 0.03 6.99
CA LEU A 112 -8.07 0.67 6.26
C LEU A 112 -8.57 1.30 4.95
N CYS A 113 -9.51 0.66 4.26
CA CYS A 113 -10.10 1.12 3.02
C CYS A 113 -10.94 2.39 3.22
N GLU A 114 -11.69 2.48 4.32
CA GLU A 114 -12.45 3.69 4.69
C GLU A 114 -11.54 4.91 4.93
N ARG A 115 -10.30 4.70 5.38
CA ARG A 115 -9.35 5.78 5.64
C ARG A 115 -8.65 6.27 4.39
N ASP A 116 -8.00 5.36 3.67
CA ASP A 116 -7.28 5.68 2.44
C ASP A 116 -7.19 4.43 1.56
N PRO A 117 -8.14 4.25 0.62
CA PRO A 117 -8.19 3.08 -0.23
C PRO A 117 -7.01 3.03 -1.22
N TYR A 118 -6.47 4.20 -1.60
CA TYR A 118 -5.33 4.27 -2.50
C TYR A 118 -4.05 3.83 -1.81
N GLN A 119 -3.79 4.30 -0.59
CA GLN A 119 -2.64 3.84 0.21
C GLN A 119 -2.71 2.33 0.47
N LEU A 120 -3.92 1.80 0.72
CA LEU A 120 -4.14 0.36 0.87
C LEU A 120 -3.76 -0.42 -0.36
N TYR A 121 -4.27 0.00 -1.52
CA TYR A 121 -3.89 -0.59 -2.78
C TYR A 121 -2.37 -0.53 -3.00
N GLN A 122 -1.73 0.63 -2.83
CA GLN A 122 -0.28 0.79 -3.06
C GLN A 122 0.56 -0.15 -2.19
N ARG A 123 0.22 -0.29 -0.91
CA ARG A 123 0.98 -1.16 0.01
C ARG A 123 0.81 -2.64 -0.30
N LEU A 124 -0.41 -3.05 -0.66
CA LEU A 124 -0.69 -4.43 -1.07
C LEU A 124 0.00 -4.75 -2.40
N GLU A 125 -0.09 -3.83 -3.36
CA GLU A 125 0.54 -3.95 -4.68
C GLU A 125 2.06 -4.11 -4.55
N GLN A 126 2.70 -3.28 -3.72
CA GLN A 126 4.14 -3.40 -3.47
C GLN A 126 4.52 -4.79 -2.93
N GLN A 127 3.72 -5.36 -2.04
CA GLN A 127 3.98 -6.71 -1.52
C GLN A 127 3.79 -7.80 -2.58
N ALA A 128 2.78 -7.67 -3.44
CA ALA A 128 2.59 -8.58 -4.58
C ALA A 128 3.74 -8.48 -5.58
N ARG A 129 4.20 -7.26 -5.88
CA ARG A 129 5.34 -6.98 -6.76
C ARG A 129 6.63 -7.60 -6.23
N GLU A 130 6.91 -7.42 -4.94
CA GLU A 130 8.07 -8.04 -4.28
C GLU A 130 8.05 -9.57 -4.43
N TYR A 131 6.92 -10.19 -4.14
CA TYR A 131 6.75 -11.65 -4.30
C TYR A 131 7.01 -12.11 -5.74
N VAL A 132 6.46 -11.41 -6.73
CA VAL A 132 6.64 -11.75 -8.16
C VAL A 132 8.10 -11.54 -8.59
N LEU A 133 8.80 -10.52 -8.07
CA LEU A 133 10.22 -10.31 -8.34
C LEU A 133 11.09 -11.41 -7.71
N GLU A 134 10.79 -11.87 -6.50
CA GLU A 134 11.47 -13.02 -5.90
C GLU A 134 11.26 -14.30 -6.72
N MET A 135 10.02 -14.54 -7.16
CA MET A 135 9.67 -15.63 -8.07
C MET A 135 10.46 -15.56 -9.38
N LYS A 136 10.51 -14.39 -10.03
CA LYS A 136 11.33 -14.13 -11.23
C LYS A 136 12.78 -14.54 -11.02
N VAL A 137 13.38 -14.07 -9.92
CA VAL A 137 14.79 -14.36 -9.61
C VAL A 137 15.01 -15.88 -9.46
N ARG A 138 14.10 -16.60 -8.80
CA ARG A 138 14.19 -18.06 -8.65
C ARG A 138 14.07 -18.78 -10.00
N LEU A 139 13.10 -18.40 -10.83
CA LEU A 139 12.91 -18.97 -12.17
C LEU A 139 14.14 -18.74 -13.06
N LEU A 140 14.68 -17.52 -13.10
CA LEU A 140 15.86 -17.20 -13.91
C LEU A 140 17.12 -17.93 -13.42
N ARG A 141 17.26 -18.16 -12.11
CA ARG A 141 18.34 -18.98 -11.55
C ARG A 141 18.23 -20.43 -12.02
N GLN A 142 17.03 -21.02 -12.03
CA GLN A 142 16.81 -22.38 -12.54
C GLN A 142 17.11 -22.48 -14.04
N LEU A 143 16.64 -21.52 -14.83
CA LEU A 143 16.91 -21.44 -16.26
C LEU A 143 18.42 -21.39 -16.54
N SER A 144 19.14 -20.56 -15.78
CA SER A 144 20.60 -20.39 -15.90
C SER A 144 21.37 -21.63 -15.45
N ALA A 145 20.93 -22.29 -14.38
CA ALA A 145 21.57 -23.52 -13.88
C ALA A 145 21.43 -24.66 -14.89
N ALA A 146 20.24 -24.83 -15.46
CA ALA A 146 19.97 -25.82 -16.51
C ALA A 146 20.81 -25.56 -17.78
N ALA A 147 21.16 -24.31 -18.09
CA ALA A 147 22.01 -23.97 -19.24
C ALA A 147 23.50 -24.32 -19.01
N ARG A 148 23.96 -24.42 -17.76
CA ARG A 148 25.35 -24.75 -17.40
C ARG A 148 25.64 -26.25 -17.41
N VAL A 149 24.63 -27.09 -17.22
CA VAL A 149 24.74 -28.56 -17.34
C VAL A 149 24.77 -28.93 -18.82
N ARG A 150 25.88 -28.60 -19.48
CA ARG A 150 26.09 -28.85 -20.91
C ARG A 150 26.40 -30.32 -21.13
N ALA A 151 25.44 -31.09 -21.63
CA ALA A 151 25.75 -32.35 -22.30
C ALA A 151 26.55 -32.04 -23.59
N PRO A 152 27.41 -32.97 -24.07
CA PRO A 152 28.32 -32.74 -25.21
C PRO A 152 27.64 -32.28 -26.51
N SER A 153 26.32 -32.45 -26.62
CA SER A 153 25.51 -32.17 -27.81
C SER A 153 24.82 -30.79 -27.83
N GLY A 154 25.05 -29.93 -26.83
CA GLY A 154 24.69 -28.50 -26.90
C GLY A 154 23.22 -28.12 -26.70
N LEU A 155 22.31 -29.06 -26.44
CA LEU A 155 20.89 -28.80 -26.15
C LEU A 155 20.49 -29.42 -24.80
N GLN A 156 19.72 -28.68 -24.00
CA GLN A 156 18.93 -29.26 -22.91
C GLN A 156 18.01 -30.33 -23.49
N GLY A 157 17.93 -31.51 -22.89
CA GLY A 157 17.06 -32.58 -23.38
C GLY A 157 15.58 -32.29 -23.08
N PRO A 158 14.66 -33.07 -23.68
CA PRO A 158 13.23 -32.99 -23.39
C PRO A 158 12.89 -32.99 -21.89
N PRO A 159 13.53 -33.81 -21.01
CA PRO A 159 13.21 -33.83 -19.58
C PRO A 159 13.49 -32.51 -18.86
N GLN A 160 14.59 -31.83 -19.17
CA GLN A 160 14.95 -30.55 -18.55
C GLN A 160 13.99 -29.44 -18.99
N ALA A 161 13.63 -29.41 -20.28
CA ALA A 161 12.65 -28.45 -20.78
C ALA A 161 11.26 -28.66 -20.16
N HIS A 162 10.85 -29.92 -20.01
CA HIS A 162 9.61 -30.28 -19.33
C HIS A 162 9.60 -29.82 -17.86
N GLN A 163 10.69 -30.03 -17.13
CA GLN A 163 10.81 -29.60 -15.74
C GLN A 163 10.67 -28.08 -15.61
N PHE A 164 11.40 -27.32 -16.43
CA PHE A 164 11.37 -25.87 -16.35
C PHE A 164 10.00 -25.27 -16.73
N ILE A 165 9.39 -25.74 -17.82
CA ILE A 165 8.06 -25.24 -18.24
C ILE A 165 6.98 -25.64 -17.23
N SER A 166 7.04 -26.86 -16.68
CA SER A 166 6.14 -27.26 -15.59
C SER A 166 6.23 -26.30 -14.39
N LEU A 167 7.46 -26.02 -13.94
CA LEU A 167 7.71 -25.08 -12.84
C LEU A 167 7.17 -23.67 -13.14
N LEU A 168 7.41 -23.14 -14.35
CA LEU A 168 6.91 -21.82 -14.76
C LEU A 168 5.38 -21.74 -14.66
N LEU A 169 4.67 -22.78 -15.14
CA LEU A 169 3.21 -22.83 -15.11
C LEU A 169 2.66 -23.07 -13.70
N GLU A 170 3.38 -23.83 -12.87
CA GLU A 170 3.04 -24.04 -11.46
C GLU A 170 3.16 -22.74 -10.66
N GLU A 171 4.23 -21.98 -10.84
CA GLU A 171 4.41 -20.66 -10.21
C GLU A 171 3.32 -19.66 -10.63
N TYR A 172 2.93 -19.65 -11.91
CA TYR A 172 1.80 -18.82 -12.39
C TYR A 172 0.48 -19.25 -11.75
N GLY A 173 0.20 -20.56 -11.70
CA GLY A 173 -1.01 -21.11 -11.09
C GLY A 173 -1.09 -20.81 -9.59
N ALA A 174 0.03 -20.97 -8.88
CA ALA A 174 0.20 -20.62 -7.48
C ALA A 174 -0.13 -19.15 -7.20
N LEU A 175 0.46 -18.24 -7.98
CA LEU A 175 0.17 -16.81 -7.86
C LEU A 175 -1.32 -16.51 -8.05
N CYS A 176 -1.95 -17.10 -9.07
CA CYS A 176 -3.38 -16.90 -9.31
C CYS A 176 -4.22 -17.43 -8.14
N GLN A 177 -3.85 -18.56 -7.54
CA GLN A 177 -4.55 -19.13 -6.40
C GLN A 177 -4.38 -18.25 -5.14
N ALA A 178 -3.19 -17.74 -4.89
CA ALA A 178 -2.93 -16.77 -3.83
C ALA A 178 -3.78 -15.52 -4.02
N ALA A 179 -3.79 -14.95 -5.23
CA ALA A 179 -4.57 -13.76 -5.56
C ALA A 179 -6.07 -13.98 -5.33
N ARG A 180 -6.64 -15.10 -5.78
CA ARG A 180 -8.04 -15.44 -5.49
C ARG A 180 -8.33 -15.57 -4.00
N THR A 181 -7.40 -16.15 -3.24
CA THR A 181 -7.52 -16.28 -1.79
C THR A 181 -7.46 -14.94 -1.09
N ILE A 182 -6.60 -14.03 -1.54
CA ILE A 182 -6.51 -12.67 -0.98
C ILE A 182 -7.78 -11.87 -1.33
N SER A 183 -8.30 -12.02 -2.55
CA SER A 183 -9.51 -11.32 -3.02
C SER A 183 -10.72 -11.57 -2.11
N THR A 184 -10.81 -12.72 -1.41
CA THR A 184 -11.94 -13.03 -0.51
C THR A 184 -12.13 -12.04 0.64
N PHE A 185 -11.06 -11.33 1.03
CA PHE A 185 -11.10 -10.31 2.07
C PHE A 185 -10.74 -8.91 1.56
N LEU A 186 -10.58 -8.71 0.24
CA LEU A 186 -10.37 -7.40 -0.39
C LEU A 186 -11.64 -6.81 -1.03
N GLY A 187 -12.82 -7.38 -0.73
CA GLY A 187 -14.07 -7.01 -1.40
C GLY A 187 -14.38 -5.50 -1.38
N THR A 188 -14.13 -4.81 -0.27
CA THR A 188 -14.37 -3.36 -0.15
C THR A 188 -13.41 -2.57 -1.04
N LEU A 189 -12.11 -2.90 -1.00
CA LEU A 189 -11.11 -2.29 -1.87
C LEU A 189 -11.42 -2.50 -3.37
N GLU A 190 -11.79 -3.73 -3.75
CA GLU A 190 -12.13 -4.03 -5.14
C GLU A 190 -13.37 -3.25 -5.60
N ASN A 191 -14.43 -3.20 -4.79
CA ASN A 191 -15.70 -2.58 -5.18
C ASN A 191 -15.68 -1.04 -5.14
N GLU A 192 -14.93 -0.44 -4.21
CA GLU A 192 -14.93 1.02 -4.01
C GLU A 192 -13.78 1.74 -4.71
N HIS A 193 -12.64 1.06 -4.88
CA HIS A 193 -11.44 1.64 -5.49
C HIS A 193 -11.15 1.06 -6.87
N LEU A 194 -10.90 -0.25 -6.97
CA LEU A 194 -10.37 -0.86 -8.20
C LEU A 194 -11.42 -0.95 -9.32
N LYS A 195 -12.69 -1.13 -8.96
CA LYS A 195 -13.82 -1.20 -9.90
C LYS A 195 -13.92 0.03 -10.81
N LYS A 196 -13.46 1.20 -10.36
CA LYS A 196 -13.40 2.44 -11.17
C LYS A 196 -12.59 2.25 -12.45
N PHE A 197 -11.58 1.38 -12.41
CA PHE A 197 -10.70 1.07 -13.54
C PHE A 197 -10.98 -0.31 -14.15
N GLN A 198 -11.97 -1.04 -13.60
CA GLN A 198 -12.28 -2.45 -13.88
C GLN A 198 -11.09 -3.38 -13.59
N VAL A 199 -10.30 -3.03 -12.57
CA VAL A 199 -9.22 -3.88 -12.08
C VAL A 199 -9.78 -4.78 -10.97
N THR A 200 -9.41 -6.06 -10.99
CA THR A 200 -9.57 -6.98 -9.86
C THR A 200 -8.20 -7.31 -9.28
N TRP A 201 -8.16 -7.80 -8.03
CA TRP A 201 -6.89 -8.20 -7.44
C TRP A 201 -6.24 -9.36 -8.21
N GLU A 202 -7.04 -10.31 -8.70
CA GLU A 202 -6.55 -11.41 -9.55
C GLU A 202 -5.95 -10.87 -10.87
N LEU A 203 -6.64 -9.98 -11.57
CA LEU A 203 -6.15 -9.39 -12.82
C LEU A 203 -4.82 -8.66 -12.61
N HIS A 204 -4.71 -7.87 -11.53
CA HIS A 204 -3.48 -7.16 -11.19
C HIS A 204 -2.30 -8.13 -10.99
N ASN A 205 -2.51 -9.21 -10.25
CA ASN A 205 -1.48 -10.23 -10.01
C ASN A 205 -1.07 -10.95 -11.30
N LYS A 206 -2.03 -11.29 -12.15
CA LYS A 206 -1.73 -11.88 -13.47
C LYS A 206 -0.90 -10.92 -14.32
N HIS A 207 -1.23 -9.63 -14.31
CA HIS A 207 -0.46 -8.62 -15.03
C HIS A 207 0.96 -8.48 -14.47
N LEU A 208 1.15 -8.48 -13.15
CA LEU A 208 2.49 -8.46 -12.55
C LEU A 208 3.35 -9.64 -13.06
N PHE A 209 2.78 -10.85 -13.11
CA PHE A 209 3.47 -12.01 -13.66
C PHE A 209 3.77 -11.87 -15.15
N GLU A 210 2.76 -11.48 -15.94
CA GLU A 210 2.91 -11.25 -17.38
C GLU A 210 4.05 -10.27 -17.65
N ASN A 211 4.00 -9.09 -17.05
CA ASN A 211 4.94 -8.01 -17.32
C ASN A 211 6.35 -8.26 -16.75
N LEU A 212 6.45 -8.78 -15.52
CA LEU A 212 7.73 -8.90 -14.83
C LEU A 212 8.44 -10.24 -15.08
N VAL A 213 7.68 -11.33 -15.25
CA VAL A 213 8.20 -12.70 -15.37
C VAL A 213 8.08 -13.18 -16.80
N PHE A 214 6.87 -13.21 -17.36
CA PHE A 214 6.65 -13.82 -18.67
C PHE A 214 7.33 -13.00 -19.78
N SER A 215 7.16 -11.69 -19.77
CA SER A 215 7.74 -10.75 -20.74
C SER A 215 9.23 -10.46 -20.51
N GLU A 216 9.88 -11.15 -19.55
CA GLU A 216 11.31 -11.02 -19.29
C GLU A 216 12.15 -11.46 -20.49
N PRO A 217 13.06 -10.61 -21.02
CA PRO A 217 13.84 -10.93 -22.22
C PRO A 217 14.66 -12.23 -22.13
N LEU A 218 15.27 -12.49 -20.97
CA LEU A 218 16.03 -13.73 -20.77
C LEU A 218 15.15 -14.97 -20.84
N LEU A 219 13.93 -14.92 -20.30
CA LEU A 219 12.97 -16.01 -20.42
C LEU A 219 12.53 -16.18 -21.87
N GLN A 220 12.07 -15.08 -22.50
CA GLN A 220 11.53 -15.08 -23.86
C GLN A 220 12.54 -15.59 -24.90
N SER A 221 13.82 -15.27 -24.75
CA SER A 221 14.87 -15.78 -25.65
C SER A 221 15.08 -17.29 -25.58
N ASN A 222 14.73 -17.94 -24.46
CA ASN A 222 14.90 -19.38 -24.26
C ASN A 222 13.62 -20.19 -24.51
N LEU A 223 12.43 -19.58 -24.42
CA LEU A 223 11.15 -20.27 -24.60
C LEU A 223 11.02 -21.05 -25.91
N PRO A 224 11.41 -20.52 -27.10
CA PRO A 224 11.31 -21.28 -28.35
C PRO A 224 12.09 -22.59 -28.33
N ALA A 225 13.30 -22.59 -27.75
CA ALA A 225 14.12 -23.78 -27.63
C ALA A 225 13.51 -24.80 -26.65
N LEU A 226 13.02 -24.35 -25.50
CA LEU A 226 12.34 -25.19 -24.52
C LEU A 226 11.08 -25.85 -25.10
N VAL A 227 10.25 -25.07 -25.79
CA VAL A 227 9.04 -25.58 -26.46
C VAL A 227 9.40 -26.57 -27.56
N SER A 228 10.48 -26.34 -28.31
CA SER A 228 10.97 -27.30 -29.30
C SER A 228 11.39 -28.63 -28.67
N GLN A 229 12.02 -28.60 -27.48
CA GLN A 229 12.41 -29.82 -26.76
C GLN A 229 11.19 -30.59 -26.24
N ILE A 230 10.15 -29.90 -25.77
CA ILE A 230 8.88 -30.54 -25.38
C ILE A 230 8.24 -31.22 -26.59
N ARG A 231 8.22 -30.57 -27.77
CA ARG A 231 7.72 -31.17 -29.02
C ARG A 231 8.53 -32.38 -29.46
N LEU A 232 9.84 -32.39 -29.24
CA LEU A 232 10.66 -33.57 -29.52
C LEU A 232 10.28 -34.73 -28.59
N GLY A 233 10.04 -34.45 -27.30
CA GLY A 233 9.53 -35.43 -26.34
C GLY A 233 8.18 -36.04 -26.71
N THR A 234 7.32 -35.31 -27.44
CA THR A 234 6.06 -35.87 -27.97
C THR A 234 6.22 -36.81 -29.18
N THR A 235 7.46 -37.03 -29.66
CA THR A 235 7.72 -37.92 -30.80
C THR A 235 8.55 -39.15 -30.42
N THR A 236 9.00 -39.22 -29.16
CA THR A 236 9.75 -40.37 -28.66
C THR A 236 8.77 -41.46 -28.25
N HIS A 237 8.82 -42.60 -28.93
CA HIS A 237 7.90 -43.76 -28.87
C HIS A 237 7.69 -44.45 -27.51
N ASP A 238 8.05 -43.83 -26.38
CA ASP A 238 7.62 -44.28 -25.05
C ASP A 238 6.24 -43.69 -24.75
N THR A 239 5.20 -44.51 -24.89
CA THR A 239 3.79 -44.11 -24.78
C THR A 239 3.43 -43.49 -23.44
N CYS A 240 4.14 -43.80 -22.35
CA CYS A 240 3.94 -43.16 -21.05
C CYS A 240 4.47 -41.71 -21.02
N SER A 241 5.50 -41.42 -21.82
CA SER A 241 6.12 -40.10 -21.89
C SER A 241 5.38 -39.14 -22.83
N GLU A 242 4.79 -39.63 -23.92
CA GLU A 242 4.10 -38.78 -24.91
C GLU A 242 2.89 -38.02 -24.33
N ASP A 243 2.10 -38.67 -23.47
CA ASP A 243 0.95 -38.04 -22.80
C ASP A 243 1.39 -36.91 -21.86
N ALA A 244 2.54 -37.04 -21.20
CA ALA A 244 3.06 -36.01 -20.31
C ALA A 244 3.51 -34.76 -21.08
N TYR A 245 4.31 -34.94 -22.15
CA TYR A 245 4.80 -33.81 -22.96
C TYR A 245 3.66 -33.12 -23.73
N SER A 246 2.70 -33.88 -24.26
CA SER A 246 1.56 -33.32 -25.00
C SER A 246 0.64 -32.52 -24.07
N THR A 247 0.34 -33.04 -22.89
CA THR A 247 -0.43 -32.33 -21.86
C THR A 247 0.26 -31.04 -21.43
N LEU A 248 1.58 -31.08 -21.21
CA LEU A 248 2.34 -29.88 -20.83
C LEU A 248 2.34 -28.83 -21.94
N LEU A 249 2.52 -29.24 -23.19
CA LEU A 249 2.50 -28.33 -24.34
C LEU A 249 1.14 -27.62 -24.48
N GLN A 250 0.04 -28.35 -24.30
CA GLN A 250 -1.32 -27.76 -24.32
C GLN A 250 -1.52 -26.77 -23.16
N ARG A 251 -1.07 -27.12 -21.95
CA ARG A 251 -1.13 -26.22 -20.79
C ARG A 251 -0.34 -24.93 -21.04
N TYR A 252 0.88 -25.05 -21.56
CA TYR A 252 1.71 -23.90 -21.91
C TYR A 252 1.02 -22.98 -22.92
N GLN A 253 0.48 -23.53 -24.02
CA GLN A 253 -0.21 -22.73 -25.04
C GLN A 253 -1.43 -22.01 -24.48
N ARG A 254 -2.21 -22.67 -23.62
CA ARG A 254 -3.36 -22.05 -22.95
C ARG A 254 -2.92 -20.89 -22.07
N SER A 255 -1.88 -21.08 -21.25
CA SER A 255 -1.36 -20.04 -20.37
C SER A 255 -0.76 -18.87 -21.14
N GLU A 256 -0.06 -19.12 -22.26
CA GLU A 256 0.46 -18.06 -23.13
C GLU A 256 -0.67 -17.19 -23.71
N GLU A 257 -1.74 -17.82 -24.19
CA GLU A 257 -2.93 -17.10 -24.67
C GLU A 257 -3.64 -16.33 -23.55
N GLU A 258 -3.74 -16.90 -22.36
CA GLU A 258 -4.27 -16.20 -21.19
C GLU A 258 -3.44 -14.96 -20.85
N LEU A 259 -2.11 -15.07 -20.78
CA LEU A 259 -1.23 -13.95 -20.47
C LEU A 259 -1.29 -12.85 -21.54
N ARG A 260 -1.44 -13.22 -22.82
CA ARG A 260 -1.68 -12.26 -23.89
C ARG A 260 -3.00 -11.50 -23.71
N ARG A 261 -4.06 -12.18 -23.27
CA ARG A 261 -5.34 -11.53 -22.94
C ARG A 261 -5.23 -10.62 -21.73
N VAL A 262 -4.52 -11.06 -20.69
CA VAL A 262 -4.23 -10.25 -19.50
C VAL A 262 -3.50 -8.97 -19.89
N ALA A 263 -2.47 -9.04 -20.74
CA ALA A 263 -1.76 -7.86 -21.23
C ALA A 263 -2.68 -6.89 -21.98
N ALA A 264 -3.56 -7.42 -22.84
CA ALA A 264 -4.53 -6.62 -23.59
C ALA A 264 -5.60 -5.97 -22.69
N GLU A 265 -6.15 -6.73 -21.74
CA GLU A 265 -7.13 -6.26 -20.76
C GLU A 265 -6.51 -5.20 -19.83
N TRP A 266 -5.26 -5.43 -19.40
CA TRP A 266 -4.53 -4.48 -18.57
C TRP A 266 -4.28 -3.15 -19.28
N LEU A 267 -3.96 -3.17 -20.58
CA LEU A 267 -3.81 -1.95 -21.37
C LEU A 267 -5.07 -1.08 -21.34
N GLU A 268 -6.25 -1.70 -21.38
CA GLU A 268 -7.51 -0.96 -21.29
C GLU A 268 -7.76 -0.40 -19.88
N CYS A 269 -7.40 -1.15 -18.84
CA CYS A 269 -7.42 -0.65 -17.47
C CYS A 269 -6.46 0.55 -17.30
N GLN A 270 -5.26 0.46 -17.86
CA GLN A 270 -4.24 1.51 -17.80
C GLN A 270 -4.74 2.81 -18.44
N LYS A 271 -5.39 2.75 -19.61
CA LYS A 271 -5.98 3.95 -20.23
C LYS A 271 -6.98 4.66 -19.32
N ARG A 272 -7.78 3.91 -18.56
CA ARG A 272 -8.76 4.48 -17.62
C ARG A 272 -8.07 5.12 -16.41
N ILE A 273 -6.99 4.50 -15.94
CA ILE A 273 -6.15 5.06 -14.87
C ILE A 273 -5.51 6.36 -15.37
N ASP A 274 -4.90 6.35 -16.55
CA ASP A 274 -4.24 7.52 -17.14
C ASP A 274 -5.24 8.66 -17.38
N ALA A 275 -6.41 8.37 -17.94
CA ALA A 275 -7.47 9.36 -18.14
C ALA A 275 -7.95 9.98 -16.82
N TYR A 276 -8.14 9.16 -15.78
CA TYR A 276 -8.51 9.67 -14.45
C TYR A 276 -7.42 10.55 -13.86
N VAL A 277 -6.16 10.13 -13.99
CA VAL A 277 -5.00 10.90 -13.51
C VAL A 277 -4.91 12.25 -14.24
N ASP A 278 -5.08 12.27 -15.56
CA ASP A 278 -5.10 13.49 -16.38
C ASP A 278 -6.25 14.42 -15.99
N GLU A 279 -7.45 13.89 -15.74
CA GLU A 279 -8.59 14.66 -15.21
C GLU A 279 -8.27 15.29 -13.85
N GLN A 280 -7.60 14.57 -12.95
CA GLN A 280 -7.18 15.13 -11.66
C GLN A 280 -6.13 16.23 -11.83
N TYR A 281 -5.12 16.04 -12.70
CA TYR A 281 -4.09 17.05 -12.95
C TYR A 281 -4.65 18.31 -13.62
N THR A 282 -5.57 18.15 -14.58
CA THR A 282 -6.23 19.28 -15.23
C THR A 282 -7.12 20.06 -14.26
N ALA A 283 -7.91 19.38 -13.42
CA ALA A 283 -8.72 20.02 -12.36
C ALA A 283 -7.86 20.84 -11.37
N LEU A 284 -6.68 20.34 -11.01
CA LEU A 284 -5.71 21.06 -10.18
C LEU A 284 -5.10 22.26 -10.91
N SER A 285 -4.83 22.16 -12.21
CA SER A 285 -4.29 23.26 -13.03
C SER A 285 -5.30 24.39 -13.27
N HIS A 286 -6.60 24.09 -13.26
CA HIS A 286 -7.69 25.06 -13.40
C HIS A 286 -8.13 25.69 -12.05
N GLY A 287 -7.40 25.44 -10.96
CA GLY A 287 -7.62 26.11 -9.66
C GLY A 287 -8.78 25.53 -8.84
N THR A 288 -9.39 24.41 -9.24
CA THR A 288 -10.35 23.70 -8.40
C THR A 288 -9.61 22.69 -7.52
N CYS A 289 -9.34 23.06 -6.27
CA CYS A 289 -8.79 22.15 -5.26
C CYS A 289 -9.83 21.06 -4.93
N PRO A 290 -9.55 19.76 -5.18
CA PRO A 290 -10.46 18.68 -4.82
C PRO A 290 -10.27 18.35 -3.34
N CYS A 291 -10.77 19.20 -2.46
CA CYS A 291 -10.90 18.84 -1.04
C CYS A 291 -12.00 17.76 -0.96
N PRO A 292 -11.73 16.55 -0.42
CA PRO A 292 -12.79 15.62 -0.09
C PRO A 292 -13.79 16.32 0.84
N ARG A 293 -15.09 16.19 0.55
CA ARG A 293 -16.18 16.95 1.19
C ARG A 293 -16.37 16.70 2.71
N TYR A 294 -15.47 15.94 3.34
CA TYR A 294 -15.53 15.55 4.76
C TYR A 294 -14.14 15.66 5.41
N THR A 295 -13.64 16.87 5.59
CA THR A 295 -12.66 17.16 6.66
C THR A 295 -12.67 18.65 6.98
N ALA A 296 -13.72 19.11 7.66
CA ALA A 296 -13.64 20.34 8.43
C ALA A 296 -12.84 20.05 9.71
N LEU A 297 -11.51 19.94 9.58
CA LEU A 297 -10.62 19.93 10.74
C LEU A 297 -10.46 21.38 11.22
N SER A 298 -10.74 21.56 12.51
CA SER A 298 -10.73 22.79 13.32
C SER A 298 -9.37 23.52 13.41
N HIS A 299 -8.41 23.19 12.55
CA HIS A 299 -7.13 23.88 12.42
C HIS A 299 -6.94 24.23 10.94
N GLY A 300 -6.91 25.53 10.64
CA GLY A 300 -7.04 26.10 9.30
C GLY A 300 -5.88 25.86 8.35
N THR A 301 -5.63 24.61 7.99
CA THR A 301 -4.73 24.23 6.90
C THR A 301 -5.37 23.10 6.11
N CYS A 302 -5.74 23.41 4.87
CA CYS A 302 -6.15 22.40 3.89
C CYS A 302 -4.98 21.41 3.69
N PRO A 303 -5.21 20.09 3.72
CA PRO A 303 -4.17 19.09 3.50
C PRO A 303 -3.91 18.94 2.00
N CYS A 304 -3.45 20.01 1.35
CA CYS A 304 -2.84 19.87 0.03
C CYS A 304 -1.53 19.09 0.20
N PRO A 305 -1.22 18.09 -0.66
CA PRO A 305 0.09 17.44 -0.64
C PRO A 305 1.19 18.50 -0.74
N ARG A 306 2.19 18.43 0.15
CA ARG A 306 3.26 19.42 0.35
C ARG A 306 4.20 19.67 -0.85
N TYR A 307 3.86 19.20 -2.05
CA TYR A 307 4.74 19.25 -3.22
C TYR A 307 4.48 20.41 -4.19
N THR A 308 3.49 21.26 -3.95
CA THR A 308 3.21 22.43 -4.79
C THR A 308 3.22 23.72 -3.99
N ALA A 309 4.38 24.03 -3.39
CA ALA A 309 4.77 25.41 -3.20
C ALA A 309 5.28 25.94 -4.55
N LEU A 310 4.39 26.17 -5.52
CA LEU A 310 4.70 26.94 -6.71
C LEU A 310 4.34 28.40 -6.48
N SER A 311 5.38 29.20 -6.59
CA SER A 311 5.45 30.66 -6.63
C SER A 311 4.20 31.36 -7.17
N HIS A 312 3.67 32.28 -6.35
CA HIS A 312 2.61 33.25 -6.65
C HIS A 312 1.19 32.69 -6.84
N GLY A 313 0.40 32.69 -5.77
CA GLY A 313 -1.06 32.64 -5.85
C GLY A 313 -1.72 31.90 -4.70
N THR A 314 -2.50 32.61 -3.89
CA THR A 314 -3.40 32.05 -2.87
C THR A 314 -4.36 31.02 -3.45
N CYS A 315 -4.51 29.88 -2.77
CA CYS A 315 -5.49 28.84 -3.08
C CYS A 315 -6.92 29.43 -3.09
N PRO A 316 -7.72 29.23 -4.15
CA PRO A 316 -9.07 29.77 -4.25
C PRO A 316 -10.08 28.83 -3.58
N CYS A 317 -9.96 28.65 -2.26
CA CYS A 317 -11.08 28.09 -1.49
C CYS A 317 -12.24 29.11 -1.51
N PRO A 318 -13.52 28.71 -1.66
CA PRO A 318 -14.63 29.64 -1.56
C PRO A 318 -14.60 30.34 -0.21
N ARG A 319 -14.33 31.65 -0.23
CA ARG A 319 -14.18 32.47 0.96
C ARG A 319 -15.57 32.95 1.39
N ASP A 320 -16.43 32.02 1.79
CA ASP A 320 -17.73 32.40 2.34
C ASP A 320 -17.62 32.65 3.85
N THR A 321 -18.00 33.87 4.21
CA THR A 321 -18.02 34.48 5.55
C THR A 321 -16.68 35.01 6.07
N ALA A 322 -16.16 36.05 5.40
CA ALA A 322 -15.33 37.04 6.07
C ALA A 322 -16.18 37.81 7.12
N LEU A 323 -15.90 37.57 8.40
CA LEU A 323 -16.22 38.50 9.49
C LEU A 323 -14.94 39.23 9.90
N SER A 324 -14.79 40.41 9.30
CA SER A 324 -14.10 41.65 9.70
C SER A 324 -13.11 41.70 10.87
N ARG A 325 -11.99 42.40 10.56
CA ARG A 325 -11.04 43.20 11.39
C ARG A 325 -9.86 42.45 12.01
N GLY A 326 -8.61 42.88 11.86
CA GLY A 326 -8.04 44.05 11.19
C GLY A 326 -6.50 44.10 11.27
N GLY A 327 -5.90 44.95 10.44
CA GLY A 327 -4.59 45.60 10.68
C GLY A 327 -3.32 44.83 10.31
N LEU A 328 -2.78 45.07 9.11
CA LEU A 328 -1.34 44.93 8.81
C LEU A 328 -0.61 46.20 9.26
N PRO A 329 0.65 46.13 9.75
CA PRO A 329 1.51 47.30 9.86
C PRO A 329 2.43 47.41 8.63
N TYR A 330 2.34 48.53 7.92
CA TYR A 330 3.44 49.39 7.47
C TYR A 330 2.90 50.80 7.33
#